data_AF-A0A2G8REP9-F1
#
_entry.id   AF-A0A2G8REP9-F1
#
_cell.length_a   1.000
_cell.length_b   1.000
_cell.length_c   1.000
_cell.angle_alpha   90.00
_cell.angle_beta   90.00
_cell.angle_gamma   90.00
#
_symmetry.space_group_name_H-M   'P 1'
#
loop_
_entity.id
_entity.type
_entity.pdbx_description
1 polymer ?
#
loop_
_entity_poly.entity_id
_entity_poly.type
_entity_poly.pdbx_seq_one_letter_code
_entity_poly.pdbx_strand_id
1 'polypeptide(L)'
;MTTHAVRAAIQRSQASLVQLSKELGISPKTVAKWRKRATVEDLKTGPKEPRSTVLTEAEEAMIVAFRRHTLLPLEFERQANDLGDRL
;
A
#
# COMPACT_ATOMS: atom_id res chain seq x y z
N MET A 1 1.72 -9.64 7.23
CA MET A 1 2.20 -8.68 6.21
C MET A 1 3.65 -9.04 5.86
N THR A 2 4.06 -9.08 4.57
CA THR A 2 5.47 -9.35 4.21
C THR A 2 6.23 -8.04 4.05
N THR A 3 7.28 -7.85 4.84
CA THR A 3 8.13 -6.65 4.78
C THR A 3 9.10 -6.71 3.60
N HIS A 4 9.68 -5.56 3.23
CA HIS A 4 10.72 -5.49 2.20
C HIS A 4 11.90 -6.43 2.48
N ALA A 5 12.41 -6.44 3.71
CA ALA A 5 13.49 -7.32 4.13
C ALA A 5 13.19 -8.81 3.89
N VAL A 6 11.97 -9.26 4.23
CA VAL A 6 11.53 -10.64 4.00
C VAL A 6 11.49 -10.97 2.51
N ARG A 7 10.95 -10.06 1.69
CA ARG A 7 10.90 -10.21 0.22
C ARG A 7 12.31 -10.27 -0.40
N ALA A 8 13.22 -9.45 0.08
CA ALA A 8 14.62 -9.42 -0.36
C ALA A 8 15.35 -10.71 0.04
N ALA A 9 15.10 -11.23 1.24
CA ALA A 9 15.65 -12.50 1.70
C ALA A 9 15.16 -13.67 0.82
N ILE A 10 13.88 -13.69 0.45
CA ILE A 10 13.31 -14.71 -0.45
C ILE A 10 13.97 -14.68 -1.84
N GLN A 11 14.26 -13.49 -2.38
CA GLN A 11 14.90 -13.33 -3.68
C GLN A 11 16.37 -13.80 -3.71
N ARG A 12 17.13 -13.55 -2.63
CA ARG A 12 18.54 -13.96 -2.54
C ARG A 12 18.73 -15.44 -2.23
N SER A 13 17.75 -16.08 -1.62
CA SER A 13 17.88 -17.46 -1.12
C SER A 13 17.62 -18.50 -2.21
N GLN A 14 18.52 -19.48 -2.32
CA GLN A 14 18.36 -20.66 -3.16
C GLN A 14 17.61 -21.81 -2.46
N ALA A 15 17.35 -21.71 -1.15
CA ALA A 15 16.70 -22.73 -0.35
C ALA A 15 15.30 -23.08 -0.88
N SER A 16 14.78 -24.28 -0.57
CA SER A 16 13.45 -24.68 -1.04
C SER A 16 12.34 -23.78 -0.48
N LEU A 17 11.19 -23.72 -1.17
CA LEU A 17 10.03 -22.94 -0.71
C LEU A 17 9.54 -23.38 0.68
N VAL A 18 9.63 -24.68 0.98
CA VAL A 18 9.22 -25.27 2.26
C VAL A 18 10.16 -24.84 3.37
N GLN A 19 11.46 -24.82 3.10
CA GLN A 19 12.45 -24.39 4.09
C GLN A 19 12.31 -22.90 4.40
N LEU A 20 12.23 -22.05 3.37
CA LEU A 20 12.02 -20.60 3.54
C LEU A 20 10.71 -20.28 4.26
N SER A 21 9.66 -21.06 3.99
CA SER A 21 8.37 -20.91 4.68
C SER A 21 8.49 -21.16 6.18
N LYS A 22 9.24 -22.20 6.58
CA LYS A 22 9.50 -22.53 7.99
C LYS A 22 10.38 -21.50 8.69
N GLU A 23 11.47 -21.07 8.03
CA GLU A 23 12.42 -20.10 8.60
C GLU A 23 11.80 -18.70 8.78
N LEU A 24 11.01 -18.25 7.80
CA LEU A 24 10.42 -16.91 7.79
C LEU A 24 9.00 -16.86 8.39
N GLY A 25 8.41 -18.00 8.76
CA GLY A 25 7.06 -18.08 9.31
C GLY A 25 5.96 -17.58 8.37
N ILE A 26 6.17 -17.67 7.05
CA ILE A 26 5.23 -17.19 6.03
C ILE A 26 4.71 -18.33 5.17
N SER A 27 3.51 -18.16 4.59
CA SER A 27 2.90 -19.23 3.79
C SER A 27 3.77 -19.60 2.58
N PRO A 28 3.87 -20.89 2.19
CA PRO A 28 4.61 -21.31 1.00
C PRO A 28 4.13 -20.63 -0.28
N LYS A 29 2.82 -20.34 -0.37
CA LYS A 29 2.22 -19.59 -1.48
C LYS A 29 2.78 -18.17 -1.59
N THR A 30 3.01 -17.52 -0.45
CA THR A 30 3.64 -16.19 -0.37
C THR A 30 5.09 -16.24 -0.82
N VAL A 31 5.85 -17.26 -0.40
CA VAL A 31 7.24 -17.45 -0.86
C VAL A 31 7.29 -17.66 -2.38
N ALA A 32 6.44 -18.55 -2.89
CA ALA A 32 6.36 -18.84 -4.33
C ALA A 32 5.99 -17.59 -5.14
N LYS A 33 5.02 -16.81 -4.66
CA LYS A 33 4.63 -15.53 -5.27
C LYS A 33 5.80 -14.55 -5.32
N TRP A 34 6.52 -14.36 -4.22
CA TRP A 34 7.64 -13.43 -4.17
C TRP A 34 8.84 -13.87 -4.99
N ARG A 35 9.09 -15.19 -5.11
CA ARG A 35 10.18 -15.73 -5.93
C ARG A 35 9.94 -15.61 -7.44
N LYS A 36 8.68 -15.56 -7.87
CA LYS A 36 8.30 -15.31 -9.27
C LYS A 36 8.34 -13.84 -9.67
N ARG A 37 8.39 -12.90 -8.72
CA ARG A 37 8.41 -11.46 -9.01
C ARG A 37 9.80 -11.03 -9.43
N ALA A 38 9.89 -10.08 -10.35
CA ALA A 38 11.15 -9.49 -10.77
C ALA A 38 11.69 -8.46 -9.75
N THR A 39 10.81 -7.81 -8.99
CA THR A 39 11.16 -6.76 -8.04
C THR A 39 10.67 -7.07 -6.63
N VAL A 40 11.45 -6.59 -5.66
CA VAL A 40 11.13 -6.62 -4.23
C VAL A 40 10.31 -5.40 -3.84
N GLU A 41 10.48 -4.29 -4.57
CA GLU A 41 9.82 -3.02 -4.32
C GLU A 41 8.30 -3.09 -4.44
N ASP A 42 7.63 -2.26 -3.65
CA ASP A 42 6.21 -2.01 -3.85
C ASP A 42 6.04 -1.17 -5.12
N LEU A 43 5.31 -1.74 -6.07
CA LEU A 43 4.91 -0.99 -7.25
C LEU A 43 3.89 0.05 -6.82
N LYS A 44 4.05 1.29 -7.31
CA LYS A 44 3.06 2.35 -7.13
C LYS A 44 1.70 1.81 -7.55
N THR A 45 0.84 1.62 -6.56
CA THR A 45 -0.52 1.13 -6.78
C THR A 45 -1.40 2.37 -6.74
N GLY A 46 -1.93 2.75 -7.90
CA GLY A 46 -2.78 3.93 -8.03
C GLY A 46 -2.71 4.53 -9.44
N PRO A 47 -3.61 5.48 -9.74
CA PRO A 47 -3.56 6.24 -10.99
C PRO A 47 -2.20 6.91 -11.17
N LYS A 48 -1.68 6.93 -12.40
CA LYS A 48 -0.41 7.61 -12.73
C LYS A 48 -0.45 9.09 -12.34
N GLU A 49 -1.64 9.68 -12.46
CA GLU A 49 -1.96 11.01 -11.98
C GLU A 49 -2.98 10.88 -10.86
N PRO A 50 -2.57 11.01 -9.59
CA PRO A 50 -3.51 11.04 -8.48
C PRO A 50 -4.25 12.38 -8.55
N ARG A 51 -5.39 12.39 -9.23
CA ARG A 51 -6.34 13.51 -9.27
C ARG A 51 -7.73 13.00 -9.01
N SER A 52 -8.54 13.79 -8.32
CA SER A 52 -9.96 13.49 -8.17
C SER A 52 -10.68 13.61 -9.51
N THR A 53 -11.59 12.69 -9.80
CA THR A 53 -12.51 12.83 -10.95
C THR A 53 -13.70 13.74 -10.66
N VAL A 54 -13.84 14.18 -9.40
CA VAL A 54 -14.99 14.94 -8.90
C VAL A 54 -14.61 16.36 -8.49
N LEU A 55 -13.41 16.56 -7.96
CA LEU A 55 -12.95 17.87 -7.46
C LEU A 55 -12.19 18.64 -8.53
N THR A 56 -12.33 19.96 -8.47
CA THR A 56 -11.46 20.88 -9.22
C THR A 56 -10.07 20.94 -8.60
N GLU A 57 -9.08 21.39 -9.37
CA GLU A 57 -7.69 21.51 -8.92
C GLU A 57 -7.55 22.44 -7.69
N ALA A 58 -8.35 23.50 -7.63
CA ALA A 58 -8.35 24.43 -6.50
C ALA A 58 -8.90 23.78 -5.21
N GLU A 59 -9.96 22.98 -5.31
CA GLU A 59 -10.53 22.25 -4.18
C GLU A 59 -9.57 21.19 -3.66
N GLU A 60 -8.93 20.44 -4.56
CA GLU A 60 -7.91 19.45 -4.20
C GLU A 60 -6.70 20.13 -3.52
N ALA A 61 -6.25 21.28 -4.03
CA ALA A 61 -5.18 22.06 -3.43
C ALA A 61 -5.52 22.55 -2.01
N MET A 62 -6.76 23.01 -1.80
CA MET A 62 -7.24 23.40 -0.47
C MET A 62 -7.24 22.23 0.51
N ILE A 63 -7.74 21.06 0.10
CA ILE A 63 -7.76 19.86 0.96
C ILE A 63 -6.34 19.38 1.28
N VAL A 64 -5.44 19.37 0.30
CA VAL A 64 -4.03 18.99 0.52
C VAL A 64 -3.33 19.96 1.47
N ALA A 65 -3.55 21.27 1.29
CA ALA A 65 -3.02 22.28 2.20
C ALA A 65 -3.58 22.10 3.62
N PHE A 66 -4.90 21.91 3.74
CA PHE A 66 -5.54 21.68 5.03
C PHE A 66 -4.99 20.43 5.73
N ARG A 67 -4.86 19.31 5.03
CA ARG A 67 -4.28 18.06 5.58
C ARG A 67 -2.82 18.22 6.02
N ARG A 68 -2.03 19.03 5.30
CA ARG A 68 -0.62 19.28 5.66
C ARG A 68 -0.47 20.19 6.87
N HIS A 69 -1.38 21.16 7.02
CA HIS A 69 -1.30 22.18 8.06
C HIS A 69 -2.10 21.87 9.33
N THR A 70 -3.05 20.94 9.25
CA THR A 70 -3.81 20.50 10.41
C THR A 70 -3.35 19.12 10.86
N LEU A 71 -2.99 18.99 12.13
CA LEU A 71 -2.64 17.72 12.76
C LEU A 71 -3.90 16.92 13.10
N LEU A 72 -4.86 16.86 12.17
CA LEU A 72 -6.09 16.11 12.38
C LEU A 72 -5.78 14.61 12.34
N PRO A 73 -6.15 13.87 13.40
CA PRO A 73 -6.03 12.41 13.40
C PRO A 73 -6.80 11.79 12.23
N LEU A 74 -6.25 10.72 11.66
CA LEU A 74 -6.83 10.01 10.51
C LEU A 74 -8.25 9.45 10.79
N GLU A 75 -8.66 9.29 12.04
CA GLU A 75 -10.03 8.85 12.39
C GLU A 75 -11.13 9.80 11.89
N PHE A 76 -10.83 11.08 11.65
CA PHE A 76 -11.80 12.05 11.15
C PHE A 76 -12.08 11.92 9.63
N GLU A 77 -11.21 11.27 8.85
CA GLU A 77 -11.43 11.08 7.40
C GLU A 77 -12.58 10.08 7.10
N ARG A 78 -12.98 9.23 8.04
CA ARG A 78 -14.04 8.23 7.81
C ARG A 78 -15.45 8.84 7.79
N GLN A 79 -15.67 9.95 8.50
CA GLN A 79 -17.01 10.52 8.65
C GLN A 79 -17.45 11.42 7.48
N ALA A 80 -16.49 11.89 6.67
CA ALA A 80 -16.76 12.80 5.55
C ALA A 80 -17.30 12.09 4.30
N ASN A 81 -16.99 10.81 4.08
CA ASN A 81 -17.50 10.05 2.93
C ASN A 81 -18.94 9.52 3.14
N ASP A 82 -19.39 9.37 4.39
CA ASP A 82 -20.75 8.89 4.71
C ASP A 82 -21.82 10.01 4.59
N LEU A 83 -21.42 11.26 4.40
CA LEU A 83 -22.32 12.39 4.20
C LEU A 83 -22.70 12.63 2.73
N GLY A 84 -22.05 11.93 1.78
CA GLY A 84 -22.29 12.06 0.34
C GLY A 84 -23.39 11.14 -0.21
N ASP A 85 -24.00 10.27 0.61
CA ASP A 85 -24.96 9.24 0.16
C ASP A 85 -26.36 9.43 0.79
N ARG A 86 -26.69 10.67 1.19
CA ARG A 86 -27.98 11.03 1.81
C ARG A 86 -28.62 12.33 1.33
N LEU A 87 -28.48 12.63 0.04
CA LEU A 87 -29.41 13.45 -0.75
C LEU A 87 -29.51 12.86 -2.16
#